data_AF-A0A378BK82-F1
#
_entry.id   AF-A0A378BK82-F1
#
_cell.length_a   1.000
_cell.length_b   1.000
_cell.length_c   1.000
_cell.angle_alpha   90.00
_cell.angle_beta   90.00
_cell.angle_gamma   90.00
#
_symmetry.space_group_name_H-M   'P 1'
#
loop_
_entity.id
_entity.type
_entity.pdbx_description
1 polymer ?
#
loop_
_entity_poly.entity_id
_entity_poly.type
_entity_poly.pdbx_seq_one_letter_code
_entity_poly.pdbx_strand_id
1 'polypeptide(L)'
;MLRLPANSTPEELKIFLHQPTRYYKTHPAPGASVQFTEREKKVIQLISNGEAVASIGRSLNLHIKTIYQIRLNLIKKLGCSGRTDFFNISRSETFKSWSQIHL
;
A
#
# COMPACT_ATOMS: atom_id res chain seq x y z
N MET A 1 0.95 -1.12 -16.98
CA MET A 1 -0.33 -1.82 -16.74
C MET A 1 -0.24 -3.15 -17.48
N LEU A 2 -0.25 -4.30 -16.79
CA LEU A 2 -0.34 -5.59 -17.48
C LEU A 2 -1.78 -5.74 -17.97
N ARG A 3 -1.98 -5.84 -19.28
CA ARG A 3 -3.27 -6.11 -19.89
C ARG A 3 -3.16 -7.45 -20.59
N LEU A 4 -4.12 -8.34 -20.32
CA LEU A 4 -4.30 -9.51 -21.14
C LEU A 4 -4.86 -9.03 -22.50
N PRO A 5 -4.22 -9.37 -23.62
CA PRO A 5 -4.74 -9.05 -24.95
C PRO A 5 -6.18 -9.54 -25.12
N ALA A 6 -6.99 -8.80 -25.87
CA ALA A 6 -8.39 -9.17 -26.10
C ALA A 6 -8.55 -10.53 -26.83
N ASN A 7 -7.49 -11.00 -27.48
CA ASN A 7 -7.42 -12.26 -28.22
C ASN A 7 -6.70 -13.38 -27.46
N SER A 8 -6.54 -13.28 -26.14
CA SER A 8 -5.87 -14.32 -25.37
C SER A 8 -6.66 -15.62 -25.28
N THR A 9 -5.92 -16.73 -25.30
CA THR A 9 -6.48 -18.09 -25.22
C THR A 9 -6.88 -18.45 -23.78
N PRO A 10 -7.75 -19.45 -23.58
CA PRO A 10 -8.10 -19.95 -22.25
C PRO A 10 -6.88 -20.37 -21.42
N GLU A 11 -5.88 -20.97 -22.05
CA GLU A 11 -4.59 -21.36 -21.43
C GLU A 11 -3.79 -20.14 -20.98
N GLU A 12 -3.69 -19.09 -21.81
CA GLU A 12 -3.05 -17.83 -21.45
C GLU A 12 -3.76 -17.13 -20.30
N LEU A 13 -5.09 -17.16 -20.29
CA LEU A 13 -5.90 -16.63 -19.19
C LEU A 13 -5.70 -17.44 -17.91
N LYS A 14 -5.63 -18.76 -18.00
CA LYS A 14 -5.34 -19.65 -16.87
C LYS A 14 -3.96 -19.36 -16.29
N ILE A 15 -2.94 -19.22 -17.13
CA ILE A 15 -1.59 -18.82 -16.70
C ILE A 15 -1.60 -17.43 -16.06
N PHE A 16 -2.29 -16.46 -16.66
CA PHE A 16 -2.40 -15.09 -16.13
C PHE A 16 -3.08 -15.04 -14.76
N LEU A 17 -4.14 -15.83 -14.55
CA LEU A 17 -4.85 -15.91 -13.27
C LEU A 17 -4.08 -16.66 -12.17
N HIS A 18 -3.28 -17.65 -12.55
CA HIS A 18 -2.47 -18.45 -11.61
C HIS A 18 -1.10 -17.83 -11.32
N GLN A 19 -0.68 -16.80 -12.06
CA GLN A 19 0.42 -15.97 -11.65
C GLN A 19 -0.05 -15.18 -10.42
N PRO A 20 0.48 -15.45 -9.20
CA PRO A 20 0.18 -14.62 -8.04
C PRO A 20 0.53 -13.21 -8.48
N THR A 21 -0.49 -12.35 -8.52
CA THR A 21 -0.45 -11.02 -9.14
C THR A 21 0.91 -10.41 -8.91
N ARG A 22 1.80 -10.48 -9.91
CA ARG A 22 3.11 -9.83 -9.89
C ARG A 22 2.88 -8.34 -9.99
N TYR A 23 2.24 -7.77 -8.98
CA TYR A 23 2.09 -6.34 -8.78
C TYR A 23 3.39 -5.82 -8.14
N TYR A 24 4.52 -6.16 -8.76
CA TYR A 24 5.84 -5.66 -8.45
C TYR A 24 6.46 -5.27 -9.79
N LYS A 25 5.99 -4.16 -10.34
CA LYS A 25 6.82 -3.35 -11.23
C LYS A 25 7.32 -2.17 -10.40
N THR A 26 8.65 -2.10 -10.35
CA THR A 26 9.52 -1.17 -9.62
C THR A 26 9.41 -1.26 -8.10
N HIS A 27 10.14 -2.22 -7.49
CA HIS A 27 10.78 -1.89 -6.22
C HIS A 27 11.63 -0.64 -6.47
N PRO A 28 11.60 0.38 -5.60
CA PRO A 28 12.57 1.45 -5.66
C PRO A 28 13.97 0.82 -5.74
N ALA A 29 14.85 1.35 -6.60
CA ALA A 29 16.23 0.88 -6.66
C ALA A 29 16.82 0.88 -5.22
N PRO A 30 17.65 -0.11 -4.84
CA PRO A 30 18.25 -0.15 -3.53
C PRO A 30 18.91 1.21 -3.22
N GLY A 31 18.40 1.92 -2.20
CA GLY A 31 18.85 3.27 -1.82
C GLY A 31 17.92 4.44 -2.15
N ALA A 32 16.84 4.24 -2.91
CA ALA A 32 15.84 5.29 -3.10
C ALA A 32 15.00 5.48 -1.82
N SER A 33 15.05 6.69 -1.24
CA SER A 33 14.25 7.04 -0.07
C SER A 33 12.76 7.05 -0.42
N VAL A 34 11.95 6.34 0.38
CA VAL A 34 10.49 6.36 0.21
C VAL A 34 9.97 7.74 0.58
N GLN A 35 9.45 8.47 -0.40
CA GLN A 35 8.88 9.81 -0.21
C GLN A 35 7.37 9.73 0.05
N PHE A 36 6.93 10.21 1.21
CA PHE A 36 5.52 10.33 1.56
C PHE A 36 5.05 11.77 1.45
N THR A 37 3.85 11.96 0.91
CA THR A 37 3.13 13.23 1.00
C THR A 37 2.65 13.46 2.43
N GLU A 38 2.43 14.72 2.81
CA GLU A 38 1.91 15.06 4.15
C GLU A 38 0.59 14.36 4.50
N ARG A 39 -0.26 14.08 3.50
CA ARG A 39 -1.50 13.31 3.71
C ARG A 39 -1.22 11.82 3.94
N GLU A 40 -0.27 11.25 3.21
CA GLU A 40 0.16 9.86 3.41
C GLU A 40 0.78 9.66 4.79
N LYS A 41 1.63 10.60 5.25
CA LYS A 41 2.24 10.60 6.59
C LYS A 41 1.18 10.57 7.69
N LYS A 42 0.20 11.48 7.63
CA LYS A 42 -0.90 11.52 8.61
C LYS A 42 -1.69 10.22 8.64
N VAL A 43 -2.03 9.66 7.47
CA VAL A 43 -2.79 8.42 7.40
C VAL A 43 -1.99 7.24 7.94
N ILE A 44 -0.71 7.09 7.58
CA ILE A 44 0.09 5.95 8.04
C ILE A 44 0.40 6.01 9.54
N GLN A 45 0.54 7.22 10.10
CA GLN A 45 0.72 7.43 11.54
C GLN A 45 -0.53 7.02 12.33
N LEU A 46 -1.73 7.37 11.86
CA LEU A 46 -2.98 6.93 12.51
C LEU A 46 -3.17 5.40 12.40
N ILE A 47 -2.77 4.80 11.27
CA ILE A 47 -2.79 3.34 11.09
C ILE A 47 -1.82 2.63 12.03
N SER A 48 -0.58 3.14 12.17
CA SER A 48 0.44 2.54 13.05
C SER A 48 0.02 2.62 14.51
N ASN A 49 -0.72 3.66 14.89
CA ASN A 49 -1.36 3.82 16.19
C ASN A 49 -2.61 2.94 16.39
N GLY A 50 -3.02 2.16 15.38
CA GLY A 50 -4.11 1.20 15.48
C GLY A 50 -5.49 1.76 15.12
N GLU A 51 -5.58 3.01 14.65
CA GLU A 51 -6.88 3.60 14.32
C GLU A 51 -7.55 2.86 13.16
N ALA A 52 -8.86 2.63 13.30
CA ALA A 52 -9.66 2.03 12.25
C ALA A 52 -9.75 2.96 11.04
N VAL A 53 -9.58 2.42 9.83
CA VAL A 53 -9.58 3.17 8.57
C VAL A 53 -10.84 4.04 8.38
N ALA A 54 -11.99 3.58 8.88
CA ALA A 54 -13.25 4.32 8.85
C ALA A 54 -13.23 5.55 9.79
N SER A 55 -12.53 5.46 10.93
CA SER A 55 -12.36 6.57 11.86
C SER A 55 -11.36 7.60 11.33
N ILE A 56 -10.28 7.17 10.67
CA ILE A 56 -9.28 8.07 10.06
C ILE A 56 -9.92 9.08 9.09
N GLY A 57 -10.90 8.65 8.31
CA GLY A 57 -11.64 9.55 7.42
C GLY A 57 -12.31 10.69 8.18
N ARG A 58 -12.92 10.40 9.34
CA ARG A 58 -13.51 11.42 10.21
C ARG A 58 -12.43 12.30 10.84
N SER A 59 -11.38 11.69 11.38
CA SER A 59 -10.27 12.39 12.07
C SER A 59 -9.54 13.39 11.17
N LEU A 60 -9.44 13.10 9.87
CA LEU A 60 -8.78 13.96 8.89
C LEU A 60 -9.75 14.81 8.04
N ASN A 61 -11.06 14.74 8.31
CA ASN A 61 -12.12 15.32 7.48
C ASN A 61 -11.97 14.96 5.98
N LEU A 62 -11.80 13.67 5.70
CA LEU A 62 -11.63 13.10 4.37
C LEU A 62 -12.69 12.04 4.10
N HIS A 63 -13.20 12.02 2.86
CA HIS A 63 -14.08 10.95 2.41
C HIS A 63 -13.37 9.58 2.46
N ILE A 64 -14.10 8.52 2.83
CA ILE A 64 -13.52 7.18 3.06
C ILE A 64 -12.80 6.60 1.84
N LYS A 65 -13.29 6.88 0.62
CA LYS A 65 -12.62 6.46 -0.63
C LYS A 65 -11.21 7.07 -0.75
N THR A 66 -11.01 8.28 -0.25
CA THR A 66 -9.69 8.93 -0.22
C THR A 66 -8.74 8.17 0.68
N ILE A 67 -9.19 7.72 1.85
CA ILE A 67 -8.35 6.92 2.75
C ILE A 67 -7.99 5.57 2.12
N TYR A 68 -8.93 4.93 1.43
CA TYR A 68 -8.64 3.68 0.70
C TYR A 68 -7.61 3.88 -0.41
N GLN A 69 -7.68 4.99 -1.14
CA GLN A 69 -6.71 5.33 -2.16
C GLN A 69 -5.33 5.62 -1.57
N ILE A 70 -5.26 6.38 -0.46
CA ILE A 70 -4.02 6.65 0.26
C ILE A 70 -3.40 5.33 0.76
N ARG A 71 -4.19 4.44 1.38
CA ARG A 71 -3.71 3.11 1.81
C ARG A 71 -3.15 2.30 0.64
N LEU A 72 -3.82 2.31 -0.52
CA LEU A 72 -3.33 1.64 -1.72
C LEU A 72 -1.99 2.20 -2.19
N ASN A 73 -1.80 3.52 -2.12
CA ASN A 73 -0.53 4.15 -2.46
C ASN A 73 0.57 3.79 -1.45
N LEU A 74 0.25 3.78 -0.16
CA LEU A 74 1.18 3.37 0.90
C LEU A 74 1.64 1.92 0.73
N ILE A 75 0.73 0.98 0.44
CA ILE A 75 1.05 -0.43 0.14
C ILE A 75 2.09 -0.51 -0.98
N LYS A 76 1.90 0.26 -2.07
CA LYS A 76 2.82 0.28 -3.21
C LYS A 76 4.18 0.88 -2.84
N LYS A 77 4.19 2.02 -2.12
CA LYS A 77 5.41 2.72 -1.73
C LYS A 77 6.28 1.91 -0.76
N LEU A 78 5.64 1.16 0.14
CA LEU A 78 6.31 0.28 1.09
C LEU A 78 6.66 -1.09 0.51
N GLY A 79 6.22 -1.39 -0.71
CA GLY A 79 6.45 -2.70 -1.34
C GLY A 79 5.71 -3.85 -0.66
N CYS A 80 4.60 -3.57 0.06
CA CYS A 80 3.82 -4.61 0.71
C CYS A 80 3.07 -5.45 -0.34
N SER A 81 3.01 -6.76 -0.11
CA SER A 81 2.30 -7.72 -0.97
C SER A 81 0.77 -7.52 -0.96
N GLY A 82 0.24 -6.84 0.06
CA GLY A 82 -1.18 -6.54 0.15
C GLY A 82 -1.57 -5.88 1.47
N ARG A 83 -2.88 -5.87 1.74
CA ARG A 83 -3.46 -5.20 2.92
C ARG A 83 -2.97 -5.81 4.23
N THR A 84 -2.99 -7.14 4.36
CA THR A 84 -2.59 -7.83 5.60
C THR A 84 -1.13 -7.56 5.93
N ASP A 85 -0.25 -7.74 4.96
CA ASP A 85 1.19 -7.47 5.07
C ASP A 85 1.46 -6.01 5.47
N PHE A 86 0.78 -5.06 4.83
CA PHE A 86 0.86 -3.65 5.21
C PHE A 86 0.44 -3.39 6.66
N PHE A 87 -0.64 -4.00 7.16
CA PHE A 87 -1.05 -3.82 8.56
C PHE A 87 -0.08 -4.48 9.54
N ASN A 88 0.53 -5.60 9.17
CA ASN A 88 1.55 -6.25 10.00
C ASN A 88 2.80 -5.37 10.10
N ILE A 89 3.30 -4.85 8.98
CA ILE A 89 4.48 -3.98 8.93
C ILE A 89 4.20 -2.66 9.66
N SER A 90 3.12 -1.95 9.30
CA SER A 90 2.84 -0.60 9.84
C SER A 90 2.60 -0.58 11.35
N ARG A 91 2.22 -1.72 11.95
CA ARG A 91 1.99 -1.84 13.40
C ARG A 91 3.15 -2.50 14.15
N SER A 92 4.16 -2.98 13.42
CA SER A 92 5.38 -3.53 14.04
C SER A 92 6.10 -2.46 14.85
N GLU A 93 6.78 -2.88 15.91
CA GLU A 93 7.54 -1.96 16.75
C GLU A 93 8.65 -1.27 15.95
N THR A 94 9.33 -2.02 15.08
CA THR A 94 10.36 -1.51 14.17
C THR A 94 9.84 -0.37 13.29
N PHE A 95 8.64 -0.53 12.71
CA PHE A 95 8.05 0.52 11.89
C PHE A 95 7.65 1.73 12.72
N LYS A 96 7.12 1.54 13.93
CA LYS A 96 6.78 2.64 14.83
C LYS A 96 8.02 3.46 15.21
N SER A 97 9.10 2.82 15.64
CA SER A 97 10.36 3.51 15.97
C SER A 97 10.92 4.24 14.75
N TRP A 98 10.90 3.61 13.57
CA TRP A 98 11.33 4.25 12.32
C TRP A 98 10.46 5.46 11.97
N SER A 99 9.14 5.33 12.08
CA SER A 99 8.19 6.40 11.74
C SER A 99 8.37 7.66 12.57
N GLN A 100 8.78 7.54 13.84
CA GLN A 100 9.00 8.69 14.72
C GLN A 100 10.19 9.56 14.28
N ILE A 101 11.13 9.00 13.53
CA ILE A 101 12.34 9.68 13.07
C ILE A 101 12.13 10.26 11.66
N HIS A 102 11.32 9.58 10.84
CA HIS A 102 11.26 9.81 9.39
C HIS A 102 9.93 10.37 8.86
N LEU A 103 8.85 10.39 9.65
CA LEU A 103 7.55 10.95 9.27
C LEU A 103 7.24 12.24 10.03
#